data_AF-A0A2E5ZVC8-F1
#
_entry.id   AF-A0A2E5ZVC8-F1
#
_cell.length_a   1.000
_cell.length_b   1.000
_cell.length_c   1.000
_cell.angle_alpha   90.00
_cell.angle_beta   90.00
_cell.angle_gamma   90.00
#
_symmetry.space_group_name_H-M   'P 1'
#
loop_
_entity.id
_entity.type
_entity.pdbx_description
1 polymer ?
#
loop_
_entity_poly.entity_id
_entity_poly.type
_entity_poly.pdbx_seq_one_letter_code
_entity_poly.pdbx_strand_id
1 'polypeptide(L)'
;MNQESLAKVASDIVASGRGILAADESTPTMGKRLALIEQENTEENRRDFRQALFDTEGIEDYISGVILFEETLTQEARDGTKLSKILESKGIYPGIKVDKGAHPMESSSSEKLTKGLDGLYERGLEYYKLGARFAKWRAVITIGEGIPTDECIQANASALAKYAKACQDAELVPIVEPEVLMDGNHSADRCYEVTSKVINVCYEELFIHKVNLKGTVLKPNMILPGSDSKQEITSEEIAIKTLE
;
A
#
# COMPACT_ATOMS: atom_id res chain seq x y z
N MET A 1 11.25 -15.99 -11.27
CA MET A 1 10.34 -14.91 -11.70
C MET A 1 9.54 -15.35 -12.92
N ASN A 2 8.30 -15.79 -12.70
CA ASN A 2 7.35 -16.04 -13.79
C ASN A 2 6.60 -14.75 -14.13
N GLN A 3 7.07 -14.04 -15.17
CA GLN A 3 6.52 -12.74 -15.57
C GLN A 3 5.03 -12.79 -15.95
N GLU A 4 4.58 -13.89 -16.57
CA GLU A 4 3.18 -14.07 -16.95
C GLU A 4 2.30 -14.29 -15.72
N SER A 5 2.79 -15.05 -14.73
CA SER A 5 2.10 -15.25 -13.46
C SER A 5 1.91 -13.94 -12.70
N LEU A 6 2.96 -13.11 -12.60
CA LEU A 6 2.87 -11.79 -11.95
C LEU A 6 1.90 -10.86 -12.68
N ALA A 7 1.95 -10.82 -14.00
CA ALA A 7 1.03 -9.99 -14.79
C ALA A 7 -0.43 -10.46 -14.64
N LYS A 8 -0.66 -11.77 -14.56
CA LYS A 8 -1.98 -12.33 -14.31
C LYS A 8 -2.51 -11.90 -12.93
N VAL A 9 -1.73 -12.10 -11.86
CA VAL A 9 -2.15 -11.69 -10.51
C VAL A 9 -2.42 -10.18 -10.46
N ALA A 10 -1.54 -9.36 -11.05
CA ALA A 10 -1.72 -7.92 -11.10
C ALA A 10 -3.04 -7.54 -11.80
N SER A 11 -3.36 -8.17 -12.93
CA SER A 11 -4.63 -7.97 -13.63
C SER A 11 -5.84 -8.46 -12.84
N ASP A 12 -5.72 -9.58 -12.13
CA ASP A 12 -6.82 -10.16 -11.36
C ASP A 12 -7.20 -9.27 -10.17
N ILE A 13 -6.21 -8.67 -9.47
CA ILE A 13 -6.45 -7.80 -8.31
C ILE A 13 -7.03 -6.43 -8.67
N VAL A 14 -6.97 -6.00 -9.93
CA VAL A 14 -7.62 -4.77 -10.44
C VAL A 14 -8.73 -5.07 -11.47
N ALA A 15 -9.32 -6.26 -11.40
CA ALA A 15 -10.39 -6.66 -12.32
C ALA A 15 -11.56 -5.66 -12.29
N SER A 16 -12.19 -5.43 -13.45
CA SER A 16 -13.29 -4.49 -13.60
C SER A 16 -14.40 -4.73 -12.57
N GLY A 17 -14.87 -3.66 -11.94
CA GLY A 17 -15.90 -3.70 -10.88
C GLY A 17 -15.39 -4.12 -9.51
N ARG A 18 -14.10 -4.48 -9.36
CA ARG A 18 -13.49 -4.90 -8.10
C ARG A 18 -12.33 -4.01 -7.68
N GLY A 19 -12.00 -4.07 -6.39
CA GLY A 19 -10.91 -3.32 -5.79
C GLY A 19 -10.19 -4.08 -4.69
N ILE A 20 -9.38 -3.34 -3.93
CA ILE A 20 -8.54 -3.89 -2.87
C ILE A 20 -9.02 -3.35 -1.52
N LEU A 21 -9.26 -4.23 -0.56
CA LEU A 21 -9.46 -3.87 0.84
C LEU A 21 -8.09 -3.75 1.53
N ALA A 22 -7.75 -2.57 2.03
CA ALA A 22 -6.55 -2.37 2.84
C ALA A 22 -6.88 -2.63 4.32
N ALA A 23 -6.59 -3.84 4.81
CA ALA A 23 -6.78 -4.27 6.20
C ALA A 23 -5.42 -4.54 6.89
N ASP A 24 -4.39 -3.76 6.50
CA ASP A 24 -3.00 -3.91 6.89
C ASP A 24 -2.59 -3.02 8.07
N GLU A 25 -3.55 -2.61 8.91
CA GLU A 25 -3.24 -1.81 10.09
C GLU A 25 -2.32 -2.59 11.04
N SER A 26 -1.17 -1.98 11.34
CA SER A 26 -0.27 -2.44 12.39
C SER A 26 -0.97 -2.46 13.75
N THR A 27 -0.44 -3.22 14.71
CA THR A 27 -1.01 -3.34 16.06
C THR A 27 -1.34 -1.99 16.73
N PRO A 28 -0.49 -0.94 16.67
CA PRO A 28 -0.84 0.37 17.22
C PRO A 28 -1.96 1.08 16.45
N THR A 29 -1.99 0.93 15.12
CA THR A 29 -3.01 1.56 14.26
C THR A 29 -4.37 0.92 14.49
N MET A 30 -4.42 -0.42 14.53
CA MET A 30 -5.64 -1.15 14.84
C MET A 30 -6.15 -0.85 16.26
N GLY A 31 -5.24 -0.68 17.22
CA GLY A 31 -5.61 -0.26 18.57
C GLY A 31 -6.36 1.07 18.61
N LYS A 32 -5.95 2.05 17.80
CA LYS A 32 -6.67 3.32 17.66
C LYS A 32 -8.06 3.13 17.05
N ARG A 33 -8.24 2.16 16.13
CA ARG A 33 -9.54 1.84 15.52
C ARG A 33 -10.47 1.15 16.50
N LEU A 34 -9.98 0.16 17.24
CA LEU A 34 -10.75 -0.55 18.27
C LEU A 34 -11.18 0.40 19.41
N ALA A 35 -10.33 1.35 19.79
CA ALA A 35 -10.66 2.35 20.81
C ALA A 35 -11.87 3.23 20.43
N LEU A 36 -12.13 3.47 19.13
CA LEU A 36 -13.29 4.25 18.67
C LEU A 36 -14.63 3.54 18.93
N ILE A 37 -14.60 2.22 19.14
CA ILE A 37 -15.76 1.38 19.45
C ILE A 37 -15.63 0.74 20.84
N GLU A 38 -14.82 1.35 21.71
CA GLU A 38 -14.64 0.95 23.12
C GLU A 38 -14.16 -0.50 23.29
N GLN A 39 -13.38 -1.02 22.33
CA GLN A 39 -12.78 -2.36 22.40
C GLN A 39 -11.31 -2.31 22.78
N GLU A 40 -10.87 -3.28 23.59
CA GLU A 40 -9.46 -3.44 23.96
C GLU A 40 -8.61 -3.92 22.78
N ASN A 41 -7.35 -3.50 22.73
CA ASN A 41 -6.40 -3.90 21.68
C ASN A 41 -5.75 -5.27 21.98
N THR A 42 -6.56 -6.32 22.08
CA THR A 42 -6.10 -7.71 22.23
C THR A 42 -5.92 -8.38 20.86
N GLU A 43 -5.10 -9.43 20.80
CA GLU A 43 -4.94 -10.22 19.58
C GLU A 43 -6.29 -10.83 19.12
N GLU A 44 -7.10 -11.28 20.08
CA GLU A 44 -8.42 -11.83 19.79
C GLU A 44 -9.36 -10.80 19.14
N ASN A 45 -9.45 -9.60 19.70
CA ASN A 45 -10.31 -8.54 19.13
C ASN A 45 -9.82 -8.11 17.75
N ARG A 46 -8.49 -8.10 17.55
CA ARG A 46 -7.91 -7.85 16.22
C ARG A 46 -8.27 -8.96 15.24
N ARG A 47 -8.14 -10.24 15.61
CA ARG A 47 -8.58 -11.37 14.77
C ARG A 47 -10.06 -11.25 14.43
N ASP A 48 -10.93 -11.07 15.42
CA ASP A 48 -12.38 -11.03 15.22
C ASP A 48 -12.81 -9.90 14.31
N PHE A 49 -12.19 -8.73 14.45
CA PHE A 49 -12.44 -7.63 13.54
C PHE A 49 -12.10 -7.99 12.09
N ARG A 50 -10.95 -8.64 11.84
CA ARG A 50 -10.53 -9.01 10.48
C ARG A 50 -11.37 -10.16 9.94
N GLN A 51 -11.66 -11.17 10.75
CA GLN A 51 -12.52 -12.27 10.36
C GLN A 51 -13.92 -11.77 9.99
N ALA A 52 -14.51 -10.83 10.75
CA ALA A 52 -15.81 -10.24 10.42
C ALA A 52 -15.81 -9.56 9.03
N LEU A 53 -14.71 -8.89 8.65
CA LEU A 53 -14.57 -8.35 7.29
C LEU A 53 -14.52 -9.46 6.24
N PHE A 54 -13.74 -10.51 6.48
CA PHE A 54 -13.49 -11.56 5.48
C PHE A 54 -14.67 -12.53 5.32
N ASP A 55 -15.45 -12.73 6.37
CA ASP A 55 -16.67 -13.56 6.38
C ASP A 55 -17.87 -12.86 5.75
N THR A 56 -17.75 -11.58 5.37
CA THR A 56 -18.83 -10.85 4.69
C THR A 56 -19.29 -11.60 3.43
N GLU A 57 -20.59 -11.90 3.36
CA GLU A 57 -21.20 -12.57 2.22
C GLU A 57 -21.21 -11.63 0.99
N GLY A 58 -20.80 -12.15 -0.17
CA GLY A 58 -20.73 -11.38 -1.42
C GLY A 58 -19.58 -10.37 -1.51
N ILE A 59 -18.62 -10.39 -0.57
CA ILE A 59 -17.44 -9.50 -0.64
C ILE A 59 -16.61 -9.74 -1.92
N GLU A 60 -16.57 -10.97 -2.42
CA GLU A 60 -15.87 -11.38 -3.64
C GLU A 60 -16.37 -10.71 -4.93
N ASP A 61 -17.60 -10.19 -4.94
CA ASP A 61 -18.17 -9.47 -6.07
C ASP A 61 -17.51 -8.09 -6.26
N TYR A 62 -16.90 -7.55 -5.19
CA TYR A 62 -16.34 -6.19 -5.16
C TYR A 62 -14.89 -6.14 -4.74
N ILE A 63 -14.37 -7.18 -4.09
CA ILE A 63 -13.00 -7.22 -3.58
C ILE A 63 -12.27 -8.38 -4.24
N SER A 64 -11.16 -8.07 -4.90
CA SER A 64 -10.27 -9.03 -5.56
C SER A 64 -8.98 -9.24 -4.79
N GLY A 65 -8.61 -8.35 -3.87
CA GLY A 65 -7.46 -8.53 -3.00
C GLY A 65 -7.64 -7.88 -1.64
N VAL A 66 -6.98 -8.44 -0.61
CA VAL A 66 -6.91 -7.83 0.73
C VAL A 66 -5.46 -7.69 1.16
N ILE A 67 -5.05 -6.48 1.54
CA ILE A 67 -3.73 -6.26 2.14
C ILE A 67 -3.82 -6.59 3.63
N LEU A 68 -2.95 -7.49 4.10
CA LEU A 68 -2.89 -7.93 5.49
C LEU A 68 -1.65 -7.37 6.20
N PHE A 69 -1.74 -7.27 7.52
CA PHE A 69 -0.59 -7.16 8.39
C PHE A 69 -0.03 -8.57 8.71
N GLU A 70 1.26 -8.67 9.07
CA GLU A 70 1.95 -9.95 9.30
C GLU A 70 1.22 -10.82 10.34
N GLU A 71 0.75 -10.22 11.44
CA GLU A 71 -0.06 -10.91 12.46
C GLU A 71 -1.27 -11.60 11.82
N THR A 72 -2.01 -10.90 10.97
CA THR A 72 -3.24 -11.40 10.34
C THR A 72 -2.97 -12.48 9.30
N LEU A 73 -1.85 -12.41 8.57
CA LEU A 73 -1.47 -13.44 7.61
C LEU A 73 -1.21 -14.80 8.29
N THR A 74 -0.77 -14.78 9.55
CA THR A 74 -0.54 -15.99 10.36
C THR A 74 -1.70 -16.35 11.30
N GLN A 75 -2.71 -15.47 11.44
CA GLN A 75 -3.86 -15.71 12.30
C GLN A 75 -4.79 -16.80 11.76
N GLU A 76 -5.41 -17.48 12.72
CA GLU A 76 -6.44 -18.48 12.49
C GLU A 76 -7.75 -18.02 13.13
N ALA A 77 -8.86 -18.34 12.47
CA ALA A 77 -10.20 -18.27 13.02
C ALA A 77 -10.36 -19.26 14.17
N ARG A 78 -11.46 -19.14 14.93
CA ARG A 78 -11.73 -20.02 16.09
C ARG A 78 -11.83 -21.51 15.73
N ASP A 79 -12.15 -21.83 14.49
CA ASP A 79 -12.23 -23.20 13.97
C ASP A 79 -10.88 -23.75 13.47
N GLY A 80 -9.80 -22.96 13.57
CA GLY A 80 -8.46 -23.30 13.08
C GLY A 80 -8.20 -22.96 11.61
N THR A 81 -9.18 -22.39 10.90
CA THR A 81 -8.98 -21.97 9.51
C THR A 81 -8.12 -20.71 9.46
N LYS A 82 -7.02 -20.72 8.70
CA LYS A 82 -6.23 -19.50 8.46
C LYS A 82 -7.09 -18.42 7.81
N LEU A 83 -6.96 -17.18 8.28
CA LEU A 83 -7.74 -16.06 7.71
C LEU A 83 -7.44 -15.85 6.21
N SER A 84 -6.21 -16.12 5.75
CA SER A 84 -5.87 -16.09 4.33
C SER A 84 -6.64 -17.14 3.50
N LYS A 85 -6.99 -18.29 4.10
CA LYS A 85 -7.77 -19.34 3.42
C LYS A 85 -9.25 -19.01 3.29
N ILE A 86 -9.79 -18.18 4.19
CA ILE A 86 -11.14 -17.61 4.04
C ILE A 86 -11.20 -16.71 2.80
N LEU A 87 -10.18 -15.88 2.59
CA LEU A 87 -10.09 -15.03 1.40
C LEU A 87 -9.91 -15.86 0.12
N GLU A 88 -9.00 -16.83 0.14
CA GLU A 88 -8.74 -17.68 -1.03
C GLU A 88 -9.98 -18.49 -1.45
N SER A 89 -10.79 -18.98 -0.50
CA SER A 89 -12.02 -19.73 -0.82
C SER A 89 -13.08 -18.90 -1.54
N LYS A 90 -13.01 -17.57 -1.36
CA LYS A 90 -13.83 -16.56 -2.04
C LYS A 90 -13.19 -16.03 -3.33
N GLY A 91 -12.03 -16.57 -3.75
CA GLY A 91 -11.30 -16.09 -4.92
C GLY A 91 -10.64 -14.73 -4.72
N ILE A 92 -10.42 -14.33 -3.46
CA ILE A 92 -9.79 -13.07 -3.09
C ILE A 92 -8.32 -13.31 -2.78
N TYR A 93 -7.43 -12.55 -3.41
CA TYR A 93 -6.00 -12.71 -3.22
C TYR A 93 -5.56 -12.14 -1.86
N PRO A 94 -4.81 -12.90 -1.04
CA PRO A 94 -4.13 -12.33 0.12
C PRO A 94 -2.90 -11.53 -0.32
N GLY A 95 -2.75 -10.33 0.22
CA GLY A 95 -1.59 -9.47 0.08
C GLY A 95 -0.97 -9.15 1.43
N ILE A 96 0.27 -8.65 1.44
CA ILE A 96 1.02 -8.41 2.68
C ILE A 96 1.70 -7.03 2.68
N LYS A 97 1.55 -6.27 3.76
CA LYS A 97 2.37 -5.09 4.02
C LYS A 97 3.76 -5.52 4.46
N VAL A 98 4.80 -5.11 3.73
CA VAL A 98 6.19 -5.57 3.99
C VAL A 98 7.14 -4.46 4.43
N ASP A 99 6.70 -3.20 4.38
CA ASP A 99 7.47 -2.08 4.90
C ASP A 99 7.47 -2.04 6.45
N LYS A 100 8.55 -1.52 7.02
CA LYS A 100 8.76 -1.34 8.46
C LYS A 100 8.55 0.12 8.91
N GLY A 101 7.68 0.83 8.20
CA GLY A 101 7.27 2.20 8.53
C GLY A 101 8.21 3.29 8.01
N ALA A 102 7.67 4.51 7.99
CA ALA A 102 8.36 5.72 7.58
C ALA A 102 9.07 6.37 8.77
N HIS A 103 10.36 6.66 8.62
CA HIS A 103 11.22 7.25 9.65
C HIS A 103 11.78 8.58 9.17
N PRO A 104 12.08 9.55 10.06
CA PRO A 104 12.76 10.78 9.66
C PRO A 104 14.03 10.50 8.84
N MET A 105 14.26 11.29 7.80
CA MET A 105 15.52 11.22 7.04
C MET A 105 16.68 11.77 7.87
N GLU A 106 17.89 11.26 7.65
CA GLU A 106 19.08 11.76 8.34
C GLU A 106 19.39 13.22 7.96
N SER A 107 19.12 13.59 6.71
CA SER A 107 19.26 14.94 6.17
C SER A 107 18.11 15.89 6.55
N SER A 108 16.96 15.38 7.00
CA SER A 108 15.76 16.17 7.24
C SER A 108 14.80 15.48 8.21
N SER A 109 14.54 16.10 9.36
CA SER A 109 13.62 15.55 10.37
C SER A 109 12.13 15.70 10.00
N SER A 110 11.81 16.61 9.08
CA SER A 110 10.47 16.85 8.55
C SER A 110 10.09 15.92 7.39
N GLU A 111 11.08 15.33 6.73
CA GLU A 111 10.88 14.38 5.64
C GLU A 111 11.13 12.96 6.10
N LYS A 112 10.55 11.98 5.39
CA LYS A 112 10.58 10.59 5.82
C LYS A 112 11.08 9.68 4.72
N LEU A 113 11.80 8.64 5.13
CA LEU A 113 12.15 7.50 4.31
C LEU A 113 11.61 6.22 4.93
N THR A 114 10.93 5.43 4.12
CA THR A 114 10.41 4.14 4.57
C THR A 114 11.52 3.09 4.64
N LYS A 115 11.55 2.33 5.73
CA LYS A 115 12.53 1.25 5.97
C LYS A 115 11.91 -0.13 5.73
N GLY A 116 12.76 -1.15 5.57
CA GLY A 116 12.32 -2.54 5.46
C GLY A 116 12.99 -3.37 4.37
N LEU A 117 13.98 -2.84 3.64
CA LEU A 117 14.65 -3.58 2.55
C LEU A 117 15.50 -4.74 3.06
N ASP A 118 16.10 -4.62 4.26
CA ASP A 118 16.93 -5.67 4.85
C ASP A 118 16.13 -6.96 5.02
N GLY A 119 16.61 -8.05 4.41
CA GLY A 119 15.97 -9.37 4.41
C GLY A 119 14.60 -9.43 3.73
N LEU A 120 14.27 -8.46 2.88
CA LEU A 120 12.94 -8.37 2.25
C LEU A 120 12.66 -9.55 1.31
N TYR A 121 13.66 -10.02 0.57
CA TYR A 121 13.50 -11.15 -0.35
C TYR A 121 13.14 -12.43 0.42
N GLU A 122 13.88 -12.75 1.49
CA GLU A 122 13.63 -13.92 2.32
C GLU A 122 12.24 -13.86 2.96
N ARG A 123 11.85 -12.70 3.50
CA ARG A 123 10.48 -12.51 3.99
C ARG A 123 9.43 -12.69 2.89
N GLY A 124 9.68 -12.17 1.69
CA GLY A 124 8.81 -12.33 0.54
C GLY A 124 8.56 -13.80 0.18
N LEU A 125 9.61 -14.62 0.17
CA LEU A 125 9.49 -16.07 -0.04
C LEU A 125 8.63 -16.75 1.02
N GLU A 126 8.80 -16.39 2.30
CA GLU A 126 7.99 -16.93 3.38
C GLU A 126 6.52 -16.49 3.29
N TYR A 127 6.25 -15.22 3.00
CA TYR A 127 4.88 -14.75 2.80
C TYR A 127 4.20 -15.42 1.60
N TYR A 128 4.94 -15.66 0.52
CA TYR A 128 4.41 -16.40 -0.64
C TYR A 128 3.98 -17.82 -0.26
N LYS A 129 4.79 -18.52 0.54
CA LYS A 129 4.45 -19.86 1.09
C LYS A 129 3.22 -19.81 2.00
N LEU A 130 3.03 -18.71 2.74
CA LEU A 130 1.86 -18.47 3.59
C LEU A 130 0.59 -18.09 2.81
N GLY A 131 0.69 -17.88 1.49
CA GLY A 131 -0.45 -17.64 0.62
C GLY A 131 -0.52 -16.22 0.02
N ALA A 132 0.38 -15.31 0.43
CA ALA A 132 0.41 -13.98 -0.17
C ALA A 132 0.77 -14.05 -1.67
N ARG A 133 0.14 -13.19 -2.48
CA ARG A 133 0.37 -13.09 -3.93
C ARG A 133 0.75 -11.70 -4.39
N PHE A 134 0.55 -10.70 -3.53
CA PHE A 134 1.01 -9.35 -3.74
C PHE A 134 1.50 -8.76 -2.42
N ALA A 135 2.27 -7.69 -2.53
CA ALA A 135 2.80 -6.98 -1.38
C ALA A 135 2.47 -5.49 -1.49
N LYS A 136 2.63 -4.76 -0.38
CA LYS A 136 2.47 -3.31 -0.35
C LYS A 136 3.64 -2.66 0.38
N TRP A 137 4.12 -1.54 -0.16
CA TRP A 137 5.09 -0.66 0.49
C TRP A 137 4.68 0.79 0.33
N ARG A 138 4.54 1.48 1.46
CA ARG A 138 4.15 2.89 1.51
C ARG A 138 5.36 3.80 1.66
N ALA A 139 5.63 4.66 0.70
CA ALA A 139 6.45 5.86 0.89
C ALA A 139 5.58 7.04 1.36
N VAL A 140 6.17 7.98 2.10
CA VAL A 140 5.45 9.12 2.68
C VAL A 140 6.14 10.40 2.27
N ILE A 141 5.46 11.19 1.44
CA ILE A 141 5.95 12.46 0.90
C ILE A 141 5.09 13.60 1.45
N THR A 142 5.70 14.58 2.10
CA THR A 142 4.99 15.72 2.72
C THR A 142 5.17 16.97 1.86
N ILE A 143 4.09 17.72 1.63
CA ILE A 143 4.15 19.07 1.04
C ILE A 143 4.26 20.11 2.14
N GLY A 144 5.22 21.02 2.02
CA GLY A 144 5.43 22.11 2.97
C GLY A 144 6.35 23.18 2.40
N GLU A 145 6.80 24.10 3.26
CA GLU A 145 7.77 25.11 2.85
C GLU A 145 9.12 24.45 2.53
N GLY A 146 9.54 24.51 1.26
CA GLY A 146 10.79 23.90 0.80
C GLY A 146 10.80 22.37 0.68
N ILE A 147 9.67 21.69 0.95
CA ILE A 147 9.54 20.22 0.88
C ILE A 147 8.33 19.80 0.01
N PRO A 148 8.38 18.65 -0.68
CA PRO A 148 9.46 17.66 -0.62
C PRO A 148 10.72 18.08 -1.39
N THR A 149 11.87 17.74 -0.84
CA THR A 149 13.18 17.92 -1.48
C THR A 149 13.42 16.85 -2.54
N ASP A 150 14.28 17.15 -3.51
CA ASP A 150 14.65 16.20 -4.57
C ASP A 150 15.34 14.96 -3.99
N GLU A 151 16.09 15.12 -2.90
CA GLU A 151 16.70 14.02 -2.15
C GLU A 151 15.62 13.08 -1.57
N CYS A 152 14.58 13.63 -0.93
CA CYS A 152 13.48 12.86 -0.36
C CYS A 152 12.70 12.08 -1.43
N ILE A 153 12.39 12.73 -2.55
CA ILE A 153 11.71 12.10 -3.68
C ILE A 153 12.57 10.95 -4.23
N GLN A 154 13.85 11.23 -4.53
CA GLN A 154 14.78 10.26 -5.10
C GLN A 154 15.01 9.06 -4.16
N ALA A 155 15.19 9.31 -2.87
CA ALA A 155 15.42 8.25 -1.88
C ALA A 155 14.21 7.31 -1.76
N ASN A 156 12.99 7.86 -1.69
CA ASN A 156 11.77 7.06 -1.63
C ASN A 156 11.49 6.30 -2.93
N ALA A 157 11.71 6.94 -4.09
CA ALA A 157 11.58 6.29 -5.40
C ALA A 157 12.54 5.11 -5.55
N SER A 158 13.81 5.29 -5.16
CA SER A 158 14.81 4.22 -5.20
C SER A 158 14.48 3.08 -4.24
N ALA A 159 13.97 3.39 -3.04
CA ALA A 159 13.52 2.38 -2.08
C ALA A 159 12.33 1.58 -2.63
N LEU A 160 11.34 2.24 -3.22
CA LEU A 160 10.18 1.60 -3.87
C LEU A 160 10.63 0.69 -5.02
N ALA A 161 11.60 1.10 -5.83
CA ALA A 161 12.09 0.27 -6.93
C ALA A 161 12.83 -0.99 -6.45
N LYS A 162 13.67 -0.86 -5.42
CA LYS A 162 14.34 -2.01 -4.76
C LYS A 162 13.33 -2.96 -4.13
N TYR A 163 12.32 -2.41 -3.45
CA TYR A 163 11.21 -3.18 -2.91
C TYR A 163 10.47 -3.94 -4.02
N ALA A 164 10.08 -3.26 -5.10
CA ALA A 164 9.31 -3.84 -6.18
C ALA A 164 10.09 -4.98 -6.86
N LYS A 165 11.39 -4.77 -7.09
CA LYS A 165 12.27 -5.81 -7.64
C LYS A 165 12.37 -7.04 -6.72
N ALA A 166 12.60 -6.84 -5.43
CA ALA A 166 12.66 -7.93 -4.45
C ALA A 166 11.35 -8.71 -4.37
N CYS A 167 10.20 -8.05 -4.44
CA CYS A 167 8.90 -8.71 -4.49
C CYS A 167 8.73 -9.56 -5.74
N GLN A 168 9.06 -9.04 -6.93
CA GLN A 168 8.93 -9.82 -8.17
C GLN A 168 9.87 -11.04 -8.19
N ASP A 169 11.08 -10.90 -7.64
CA ASP A 169 12.00 -12.02 -7.49
C ASP A 169 11.47 -13.09 -6.51
N ALA A 170 10.66 -12.67 -5.53
CA ALA A 170 9.93 -13.55 -4.60
C ALA A 170 8.53 -13.96 -5.10
N GLU A 171 8.22 -13.76 -6.39
CA GLU A 171 6.91 -14.10 -7.01
C GLU A 171 5.69 -13.35 -6.40
N LEU A 172 5.91 -12.18 -5.81
CA LEU A 172 4.87 -11.27 -5.32
C LEU A 172 4.70 -10.07 -6.26
N VAL A 173 3.45 -9.71 -6.57
CA VAL A 173 3.14 -8.44 -7.26
C VAL A 173 3.35 -7.26 -6.30
N PRO A 174 4.23 -6.30 -6.57
CA PRO A 174 4.36 -5.11 -5.73
C PRO A 174 3.27 -4.08 -6.02
N ILE A 175 2.58 -3.65 -4.96
CA ILE A 175 1.84 -2.39 -4.94
C ILE A 175 2.82 -1.28 -4.54
N VAL A 176 3.09 -0.40 -5.49
CA VAL A 176 3.98 0.75 -5.34
C VAL A 176 3.15 1.93 -4.86
N GLU A 177 3.35 2.40 -3.62
CA GLU A 177 2.56 3.46 -3.00
C GLU A 177 3.44 4.69 -2.67
N PRO A 178 3.69 5.58 -3.64
CA PRO A 178 4.38 6.86 -3.42
C PRO A 178 3.39 7.93 -2.95
N GLU A 179 2.93 7.84 -1.70
CA GLU A 179 1.85 8.71 -1.21
C GLU A 179 2.34 10.12 -0.91
N VAL A 180 1.81 11.09 -1.65
CA VAL A 180 1.86 12.51 -1.28
C VAL A 180 0.73 12.77 -0.28
N LEU A 181 1.10 13.17 0.93
CA LEU A 181 0.17 13.41 2.02
C LEU A 181 -0.70 14.63 1.75
N MET A 182 -1.97 14.52 2.14
CA MET A 182 -2.91 15.63 2.07
C MET A 182 -2.70 16.68 3.16
N ASP A 183 -1.89 16.42 4.19
CA ASP A 183 -1.67 17.36 5.29
C ASP A 183 -1.13 18.71 4.79
N GLY A 184 -1.67 19.81 5.33
CA GLY A 184 -1.20 21.17 5.10
C GLY A 184 -2.17 22.07 4.32
N ASN A 185 -1.71 23.28 3.98
CA ASN A 185 -2.52 24.36 3.40
C ASN A 185 -2.20 24.62 1.92
N HIS A 186 -1.76 23.59 1.18
CA HIS A 186 -1.37 23.70 -0.23
C HIS A 186 -2.58 23.64 -1.17
N SER A 187 -2.44 24.19 -2.37
CA SER A 187 -3.47 24.11 -3.42
C SER A 187 -3.50 22.75 -4.12
N ALA A 188 -4.60 22.47 -4.82
CA ALA A 188 -4.68 21.28 -5.68
C ALA A 188 -3.61 21.30 -6.78
N ASP A 189 -3.25 22.47 -7.31
CA ASP A 189 -2.19 22.61 -8.32
C ASP A 189 -0.81 22.27 -7.76
N ARG A 190 -0.55 22.61 -6.50
CA ARG A 190 0.70 22.22 -5.84
C ARG A 190 0.74 20.71 -5.59
N CYS A 191 -0.39 20.12 -5.21
CA CYS A 191 -0.53 18.66 -5.10
C CYS A 191 -0.24 17.98 -6.45
N TYR A 192 -0.84 18.49 -7.53
CA TYR A 192 -0.59 18.02 -8.90
C TYR A 192 0.89 18.06 -9.28
N GLU A 193 1.56 19.20 -9.08
CA GLU A 193 2.97 19.39 -9.41
C GLU A 193 3.87 18.39 -8.67
N VAL A 194 3.64 18.24 -7.36
CA VAL A 194 4.43 17.35 -6.51
C VAL A 194 4.16 15.89 -6.85
N THR A 195 2.89 15.49 -6.98
CA THR A 195 2.53 14.11 -7.35
C THR A 195 3.09 13.75 -8.73
N SER A 196 3.01 14.64 -9.71
CA SER A 196 3.60 14.44 -11.05
C SER A 196 5.10 14.18 -10.97
N LYS A 197 5.84 15.02 -10.22
CA LYS A 197 7.29 14.84 -10.03
C LYS A 197 7.61 13.51 -9.34
N VAL A 198 6.89 13.20 -8.26
CA VAL A 198 7.07 11.96 -7.48
C VAL A 198 6.82 10.72 -8.32
N ILE A 199 5.73 10.69 -9.09
CA ILE A 199 5.39 9.55 -9.96
C ILE A 199 6.45 9.39 -11.07
N ASN A 200 6.86 10.48 -11.73
CA ASN A 200 7.88 10.41 -12.79
C ASN A 200 9.20 9.81 -12.27
N VAL A 201 9.73 10.34 -11.17
CA VAL A 201 10.98 9.81 -10.56
C VAL A 201 10.79 8.37 -10.10
N CYS A 202 9.61 8.01 -9.58
CA CYS A 202 9.31 6.63 -9.20
C CYS A 202 9.38 5.67 -10.40
N TYR A 203 8.75 6.01 -11.53
CA TYR A 203 8.79 5.17 -12.73
C TYR A 203 10.18 5.12 -13.38
N GLU A 204 10.96 6.20 -13.32
CA GLU A 204 12.38 6.19 -13.72
C GLU A 204 13.18 5.19 -12.88
N GLU A 205 13.04 5.21 -11.55
CA GLU A 205 13.73 4.27 -10.67
C GLU A 205 13.27 2.82 -10.88
N LEU A 206 11.96 2.59 -11.09
CA LEU A 206 11.42 1.27 -11.45
C LEU A 206 12.05 0.74 -12.74
N PHE A 207 12.22 1.61 -13.74
CA PHE A 207 12.87 1.26 -15.01
C PHE A 207 14.35 0.93 -14.81
N ILE A 208 15.10 1.77 -14.07
CA ILE A 208 16.52 1.56 -13.75
C ILE A 208 16.74 0.21 -13.06
N HIS A 209 15.86 -0.16 -12.13
CA HIS A 209 15.91 -1.43 -11.41
C HIS A 209 15.31 -2.62 -12.20
N LYS A 210 14.93 -2.42 -13.47
CA LYS A 210 14.39 -3.44 -14.37
C LYS A 210 13.14 -4.14 -13.80
N VAL A 211 12.27 -3.38 -13.14
CA VAL A 211 10.99 -3.89 -12.64
C VAL A 211 10.06 -4.14 -13.82
N ASN A 212 9.41 -5.30 -13.86
CA ASN A 212 8.41 -5.61 -14.88
C ASN A 212 7.09 -4.89 -14.56
N LEU A 213 6.83 -3.75 -15.20
CA LEU A 213 5.66 -2.92 -14.91
C LEU A 213 4.32 -3.66 -15.09
N LYS A 214 4.23 -4.65 -15.99
CA LYS A 214 3.00 -5.45 -16.17
C LYS A 214 2.61 -6.25 -14.93
N GLY A 215 3.58 -6.56 -14.07
CA GLY A 215 3.37 -7.26 -12.81
C GLY A 215 3.48 -6.32 -11.61
N THR A 216 2.98 -5.08 -11.72
CA THR A 216 2.93 -4.08 -10.63
C THR A 216 1.56 -3.41 -10.59
N VAL A 217 1.22 -2.80 -9.46
CA VAL A 217 0.05 -1.93 -9.31
C VAL A 217 0.52 -0.63 -8.65
N LEU A 218 0.07 0.52 -9.14
CA LEU A 218 0.32 1.81 -8.51
C LEU A 218 -0.81 2.13 -7.54
N LYS A 219 -0.46 2.59 -6.33
CA LYS A 219 -1.40 3.15 -5.35
C LYS A 219 -1.01 4.60 -5.07
N PRO A 220 -1.43 5.57 -5.91
CA PRO A 220 -1.11 6.97 -5.71
C PRO A 220 -2.14 7.64 -4.80
N ASN A 221 -1.88 8.89 -4.43
CA ASN A 221 -2.91 9.80 -3.92
C ASN A 221 -3.75 10.39 -5.09
N MET A 222 -4.97 10.81 -4.79
CA MET A 222 -5.73 11.70 -5.68
C MET A 222 -5.17 13.12 -5.60
N ILE A 223 -5.47 13.95 -6.59
CA ILE A 223 -5.09 15.36 -6.61
C ILE A 223 -6.17 16.21 -5.94
N LEU A 224 -5.86 16.64 -4.72
CA LEU A 224 -6.74 17.39 -3.83
C LEU A 224 -5.96 18.57 -3.21
N PRO A 225 -6.63 19.67 -2.82
CA PRO A 225 -6.01 20.65 -1.94
C PRO A 225 -5.72 20.01 -0.57
N GLY A 226 -4.76 20.60 0.15
CA GLY A 226 -4.39 20.09 1.47
C GLY A 226 -5.53 20.20 2.48
N SER A 227 -5.49 19.38 3.54
CA SER A 227 -6.56 19.27 4.55
C SER A 227 -6.85 20.58 5.30
N ASP A 228 -5.88 21.49 5.36
CA ASP A 228 -6.02 22.80 6.01
C ASP A 228 -6.29 23.92 4.99
N SER A 229 -6.40 23.58 3.71
CA SER A 229 -6.66 24.51 2.61
C SER A 229 -8.10 25.02 2.62
N LYS A 230 -8.26 26.30 2.29
CA LYS A 230 -9.58 26.92 2.07
C LYS A 230 -10.05 26.82 0.62
N GLN A 231 -9.25 26.20 -0.26
CA GLN A 231 -9.64 26.00 -1.65
C GLN A 231 -10.80 25.01 -1.73
N GLU A 232 -11.93 25.44 -2.26
CA GLU A 232 -12.99 24.53 -2.68
C GLU A 232 -12.65 23.94 -4.04
N ILE A 233 -12.92 22.65 -4.22
CA ILE A 233 -12.75 21.92 -5.48
C ILE A 233 -13.87 20.89 -5.62
N THR A 234 -14.40 20.74 -6.82
CA THR A 234 -15.45 19.76 -7.10
C THR A 234 -14.88 18.37 -7.35
N SER A 235 -15.69 17.32 -7.19
CA SER A 235 -15.27 15.95 -7.52
C SER A 235 -14.89 15.77 -9.00
N GLU A 236 -15.48 16.54 -9.90
CA GLU A 236 -15.14 16.53 -11.33
C GLU A 236 -13.75 17.11 -11.58
N GLU A 237 -13.42 18.24 -10.96
CA GLU A 237 -12.08 18.83 -11.07
C GLU A 237 -11.00 17.95 -10.45
N ILE A 238 -11.29 17.29 -9.32
CA ILE A 238 -10.41 16.29 -8.71
C ILE A 238 -10.13 15.15 -9.70
N ALA A 239 -11.19 14.63 -10.34
CA ALA A 239 -11.07 13.53 -11.29
C ALA A 239 -10.23 13.95 -12.51
N ILE A 240 -10.50 15.12 -13.10
CA ILE A 240 -9.73 15.64 -14.24
C ILE A 240 -8.25 15.75 -13.87
N LYS A 241 -7.93 16.45 -12.77
CA LYS A 241 -6.53 16.64 -12.35
C LYS A 241 -5.81 15.35 -11.99
N THR A 242 -6.52 14.34 -11.52
CA THR A 242 -5.92 13.03 -11.18
C THR A 242 -5.66 12.16 -12.42
N LEU A 243 -6.37 12.42 -13.53
CA LEU A 243 -6.23 11.66 -14.77
C LEU A 243 -5.26 12.29 -15.79
N GLU A 244 -4.97 13.59 -15.67
CA GLU A 244 -4.00 14.33 -16.49
C GLU A 244 -2.54 13.89 -16.26
#